data_AF-A0A1A8PQS6-F1
#
_entry.id   AF-A0A1A8PQS6-F1
#
_cell.length_a   1.000
_cell.length_b   1.000
_cell.length_c   1.000
_cell.angle_alpha   90.00
_cell.angle_beta   90.00
_cell.angle_gamma   90.00
#
_symmetry.space_group_name_H-M   'P 1'
#
loop_
_entity.id
_entity.type
_entity.pdbx_description
1 polymer ?
#
loop_
_entity_poly.entity_id
_entity_poly.type
_entity_poly.pdbx_seq_one_letter_code
_entity_poly.pdbx_strand_id
1 'polypeptide(L)'
;GLVSNKKGGRRLRIDLKKGSEGLGFTVVTRDSSVHGPGPILVKNILPRGAAVKDGRLQSGDRILEVNGVDIAGVGQEELVCMLRSTRQ
;
A
#
# COMPACT_ATOMS: atom_id res chain seq x y z
N GLY A 1 6.98 7.95 -0.97
CA GLY A 1 5.91 8.21 0.03
C GLY A 1 4.67 7.38 -0.21
N LEU A 2 3.97 6.98 0.85
CA LEU A 2 2.71 6.22 0.84
C LEU A 2 1.75 6.87 1.83
N VAL A 3 0.46 6.91 1.53
CA VAL A 3 -0.57 7.38 2.47
C VAL A 3 -1.49 6.22 2.82
N SER A 4 -1.56 5.91 4.10
CA SER A 4 -2.37 4.83 4.67
C SER A 4 -3.45 5.42 5.59
N ASN A 5 -4.63 4.79 5.63
CA ASN A 5 -5.70 5.10 6.57
C ASN A 5 -5.89 3.96 7.57
N LYS A 6 -5.77 4.28 8.87
CA LYS A 6 -6.01 3.35 9.98
C LYS A 6 -7.51 3.12 10.17
N LYS A 7 -7.87 2.00 10.81
CA LYS A 7 -9.26 1.65 11.18
C LYS A 7 -10.00 2.68 12.06
N GLY A 8 -9.32 3.69 12.59
CA GLY A 8 -9.92 4.81 13.33
C GLY A 8 -10.13 6.10 12.51
N GLY A 9 -10.00 6.04 11.18
CA GLY A 9 -10.11 7.23 10.31
C GLY A 9 -8.86 8.13 10.31
N ARG A 10 -7.76 7.67 10.91
CA ARG A 10 -6.51 8.41 10.96
C ARG A 10 -5.67 8.13 9.72
N ARG A 11 -5.48 9.16 8.89
CA ARG A 11 -4.58 9.14 7.73
C ARG A 11 -3.14 9.38 8.19
N LEU A 12 -2.22 8.55 7.71
CA LEU A 12 -0.80 8.61 8.01
C LEU A 12 0.00 8.54 6.72
N ARG A 13 0.86 9.55 6.51
CA ARG A 13 1.87 9.54 5.47
C ARG A 13 3.14 8.84 5.97
N ILE A 14 3.60 7.87 5.20
CA ILE A 14 4.71 6.98 5.50
C ILE A 14 5.67 7.04 4.31
N ASP A 15 6.90 7.48 4.53
CA ASP A 15 7.91 7.52 3.48
C ASP A 15 8.84 6.31 3.61
N LEU A 16 8.49 5.25 2.88
CA LEU A 16 9.28 4.03 2.82
C LEU A 16 10.30 4.13 1.68
N LYS A 17 11.58 3.94 2.00
CA LYS A 17 12.65 3.78 1.01
C LYS A 17 12.72 2.33 0.55
N LYS A 18 12.57 2.08 -0.74
CA LYS A 18 12.66 0.74 -1.33
C LYS A 18 14.08 0.19 -1.13
N GLY A 19 14.23 -0.89 -0.38
CA GLY A 19 15.51 -1.58 -0.20
C GLY A 19 15.73 -2.67 -1.24
N SER A 20 16.76 -3.49 -1.05
CA SER A 20 17.06 -4.65 -1.91
C SER A 20 15.91 -5.66 -1.97
N GLU A 21 15.13 -5.80 -0.89
CA GLU A 21 13.94 -6.67 -0.81
C GLU A 21 12.64 -5.95 -1.20
N GLY A 22 12.73 -4.71 -1.69
CA GLY A 22 11.57 -3.88 -2.02
C GLY A 22 10.99 -3.15 -0.80
N LEU A 23 9.67 -2.96 -0.81
CA LEU A 23 8.96 -2.22 0.24
C LEU A 23 8.65 -3.07 1.49
N GLY A 24 8.61 -4.40 1.39
CA GLY A 24 8.40 -5.28 2.54
C GLY A 24 6.94 -5.42 2.99
N PHE A 25 5.98 -5.29 2.08
CA PHE A 25 4.57 -5.56 2.37
C PHE A 25 3.83 -6.08 1.15
N THR A 26 2.70 -6.73 1.39
CA THR A 26 1.77 -7.19 0.34
C THR A 26 0.44 -6.49 0.51
N VAL A 27 -0.21 -6.26 -0.62
CA VAL A 27 -1.49 -5.56 -0.74
C VAL A 27 -2.49 -6.46 -1.43
N VAL A 28 -3.76 -6.25 -1.14
CA VAL A 28 -4.89 -6.86 -1.84
C VAL A 28 -5.92 -5.80 -2.12
N THR A 29 -6.53 -5.91 -3.29
CA THR A 29 -7.75 -5.16 -3.61
C THR A 29 -8.93 -6.10 -3.49
N ARG A 30 -10.08 -5.56 -3.08
CA ARG A 30 -11.34 -6.29 -3.12
C ARG A 30 -12.11 -5.85 -4.35
N ASP A 31 -11.64 -6.28 -5.52
CA ASP A 31 -12.37 -6.05 -6.77
C ASP A 31 -13.71 -6.77 -6.69
N SER A 32 -14.79 -6.02 -6.81
CA SER A 32 -16.12 -6.62 -6.88
C SER A 32 -16.64 -6.36 -8.27
N SER A 33 -16.88 -7.42 -9.04
CA SER A 33 -17.40 -7.33 -10.40
C SER A 33 -18.70 -6.53 -10.52
N VAL A 34 -19.37 -6.27 -9.39
CA VAL A 34 -20.63 -5.51 -9.30
C VAL A 34 -20.42 -4.04 -8.91
N HIS A 35 -19.33 -3.68 -8.22
CA HIS A 35 -19.10 -2.32 -7.69
C HIS A 35 -17.80 -1.67 -8.20
N GLY A 36 -17.09 -2.36 -9.10
CA GLY A 36 -15.83 -1.89 -9.65
C GLY A 36 -14.63 -2.12 -8.72
N PRO A 37 -13.51 -1.44 -9.01
CA PRO A 37 -12.27 -1.65 -8.29
C PRO A 37 -12.38 -1.19 -6.85
N GLY A 38 -12.29 -2.17 -5.95
CA GLY A 38 -12.45 -1.94 -4.53
C GLY A 38 -11.20 -1.35 -3.88
N PRO A 39 -11.24 -1.18 -2.56
CA PRO A 39 -10.14 -0.58 -1.84
C PRO A 39 -8.93 -1.49 -1.70
N ILE A 40 -7.79 -0.84 -1.70
CA ILE A 40 -6.49 -1.47 -1.53
C ILE A 40 -6.14 -1.51 -0.05
N LEU A 41 -5.91 -2.72 0.43
CA LEU A 41 -5.65 -3.04 1.83
C LEU A 41 -4.32 -3.78 1.94
N VAL A 42 -3.56 -3.48 2.98
CA VAL A 42 -2.35 -4.23 3.30
C VAL A 42 -2.75 -5.62 3.77
N LYS A 43 -2.34 -6.64 3.02
CA LYS A 43 -2.59 -8.05 3.37
C LYS A 43 -1.64 -8.50 4.48
N ASN A 44 -0.35 -8.35 4.25
CA ASN A 44 0.66 -8.75 5.22
C ASN A 44 1.89 -7.86 5.14
N ILE A 45 2.49 -7.58 6.29
CA ILE A 45 3.79 -6.92 6.38
C ILE A 45 4.86 -8.02 6.40
N LEU A 46 5.83 -7.95 5.49
CA LEU A 46 6.91 -8.90 5.48
C LEU A 46 7.88 -8.58 6.63
N PRO A 47 8.44 -9.59 7.32
CA PRO A 47 9.42 -9.39 8.38
C PRO A 47 10.74 -8.81 7.87
N ARG A 48 10.88 -8.67 6.54
CA ARG A 48 12.00 -8.05 5.87
C ARG A 48 11.51 -6.99 4.89
N GLY A 49 12.13 -5.82 4.93
CA GLY A 49 11.86 -4.69 4.04
C GLY A 49 11.62 -3.37 4.78
N ALA A 50 11.23 -2.34 4.03
CA ALA A 50 11.14 -0.98 4.56
C ALA A 50 9.92 -0.76 5.48
N ALA A 51 8.77 -1.34 5.14
CA ALA A 51 7.52 -1.18 5.88
C ALA A 51 7.63 -1.66 7.33
N VAL A 52 8.24 -2.84 7.54
CA VAL A 52 8.43 -3.39 8.89
C VAL A 52 9.49 -2.65 9.68
N LYS A 53 10.56 -2.17 9.01
CA LYS A 53 11.61 -1.36 9.63
C LYS A 53 11.09 -0.02 10.12
N ASP A 54 10.17 0.59 9.36
CA ASP A 54 9.48 1.82 9.74
C ASP A 54 8.44 1.58 10.84
N GLY A 55 7.72 0.44 10.77
CA GLY A 55 6.80 -0.02 11.81
C GLY A 55 5.46 0.73 11.88
N ARG A 56 5.27 1.80 11.09
CA ARG A 56 4.03 2.58 11.07
C ARG A 56 2.93 1.93 10.22
N LEU A 57 3.32 1.21 9.17
CA LEU A 57 2.41 0.47 8.29
C LEU A 57 2.06 -0.89 8.91
N GLN A 58 0.77 -1.21 9.00
CA GLN A 58 0.30 -2.47 9.58
C GLN A 58 -0.64 -3.20 8.63
N SER A 59 -0.78 -4.52 8.81
CA SER A 59 -1.77 -5.32 8.10
C SER A 59 -3.20 -4.84 8.40
N GLY A 60 -4.04 -4.78 7.37
CA GLY A 60 -5.39 -4.24 7.43
C GLY A 60 -5.49 -2.72 7.23
N ASP A 61 -4.37 -2.02 7.06
CA ASP A 61 -4.37 -0.61 6.68
C ASP A 61 -4.82 -0.41 5.23
N ARG A 62 -5.54 0.68 4.98
CA ARG A 62 -6.04 1.01 3.63
C ARG A 62 -5.09 1.99 2.97
N ILE A 63 -4.48 1.61 1.86
CA ILE A 63 -3.63 2.53 1.10
C ILE A 63 -4.57 3.45 0.29
N LEU A 64 -4.35 4.76 0.40
CA LEU A 64 -5.08 5.78 -0.34
C LEU A 64 -4.25 6.33 -1.49
N GLU A 65 -2.94 6.50 -1.26
CA GLU A 65 -2.05 7.20 -2.18
C GLU A 65 -0.66 6.56 -2.19
N VAL A 66 -0.03 6.50 -3.36
CA VAL A 66 1.33 5.99 -3.58
C VAL A 66 2.13 7.03 -4.36
N ASN A 67 3.19 7.55 -3.75
CA ASN A 67 4.05 8.61 -4.28
C ASN A 67 3.31 9.88 -4.74
N GLY A 68 2.21 10.25 -4.06
CA GLY A 68 1.40 11.39 -4.46
C GLY A 68 0.35 11.06 -5.52
N VAL A 69 0.24 9.79 -5.94
CA VAL A 69 -0.75 9.32 -6.90
C VAL A 69 -1.86 8.60 -6.15
N ASP A 70 -3.10 9.09 -6.29
CA ASP A 70 -4.26 8.46 -5.72
C ASP A 70 -4.52 7.11 -6.41
N ILE A 71 -4.66 6.07 -5.59
CA ILE A 71 -4.86 4.69 -6.07
C ILE A 71 -6.30 4.22 -5.84
N ALA A 72 -7.23 5.13 -5.57
CA ALA A 72 -8.64 4.77 -5.46
C ALA A 72 -9.14 4.24 -6.81
N GLY A 73 -9.70 3.04 -6.79
CA GLY A 73 -10.18 2.38 -7.99
C GLY A 73 -9.07 1.82 -8.89
N VAL A 74 -7.84 1.70 -8.39
CA VAL A 74 -6.77 1.01 -9.11
C VAL A 74 -6.90 -0.50 -8.90
N GLY A 75 -6.79 -1.25 -10.00
CA GLY A 75 -6.78 -2.72 -9.97
C GLY A 75 -5.54 -3.29 -9.29
N GLN A 76 -5.57 -4.58 -8.94
CA GLN A 76 -4.45 -5.22 -8.24
C GLN A 76 -3.13 -5.12 -9.02
N GLU A 77 -3.19 -5.37 -10.33
CA GLU A 77 -1.99 -5.41 -11.18
C GLU A 77 -1.33 -4.03 -11.32
N GLU A 78 -2.13 -3.00 -11.63
CA GLU A 78 -1.67 -1.62 -11.78
C GLU A 78 -1.04 -1.10 -10.48
N LEU A 79 -1.67 -1.37 -9.32
CA LEU A 79 -1.11 -1.02 -8.03
C LEU A 79 0.25 -1.70 -7.79
N VAL A 80 0.34 -3.00 -8.06
CA VAL A 80 1.59 -3.75 -7.90
C VAL A 80 2.66 -3.18 -8.83
N CYS A 81 2.27 -2.76 -10.04
CA CYS A 81 3.14 -2.07 -10.98
C CYS A 81 3.62 -0.74 -10.40
N MET A 82 2.76 0.11 -9.84
CA MET A 82 3.13 1.38 -9.19
C MET A 82 4.06 1.18 -7.98
N LEU A 83 3.76 0.21 -7.12
CA LEU A 83 4.59 -0.13 -5.95
C LEU A 83 5.97 -0.67 -6.38
N ARG A 84 6.04 -1.44 -7.46
CA ARG A 84 7.32 -1.89 -8.05
C ARG A 84 8.07 -0.76 -8.73
N SER A 85 7.36 0.09 -9.47
CA SER A 85 7.88 1.21 -10.26
C SER A 85 8.26 2.41 -9.40
N THR A 86 7.99 2.36 -8.09
CA THR A 86 8.54 3.29 -7.11
C THR A 86 10.07 3.21 -7.16
N ARG A 87 10.67 4.02 -8.03
CA ARG A 87 12.08 4.37 -8.06
C ARG A 87 12.28 5.39 -6.95
N GLN A 88 12.98 4.98 -5.91
CA GLN A 88 13.54 5.86 -4.90
C GLN A 88 15.03 5.59 -4.81
#